data_AF-A0A8E0RDV6-F1
#
_entry.id   AF-A0A8E0RDV6-F1
#
_cell.length_a   1.000
_cell.length_b   1.000
_cell.length_c   1.000
_cell.angle_alpha   90.00
_cell.angle_beta   90.00
_cell.angle_gamma   90.00
#
_symmetry.space_group_name_H-M   'P 1'
#
loop_
_entity.id
_entity.type
_entity.pdbx_description
1 polymer ?
#
loop_
_entity_poly.entity_id
_entity_poly.type
_entity_poly.pdbx_seq_one_letter_code
_entity_poly.pdbx_strand_id
1 'polypeptide(L)'
;MFLALNEIRHSKLRYALVIGVTFLIAYLVFFLTGLSYGLAQEYQMAIDKWQATDILLSDKANDSLSMSQLDPKILDQVKAKEKAVLAQSPGIIIDSKDDQKKENVSFFGIDPGQFLRPNIVEGKMFQETGDVVADKSLETRYGYALGDKVKLATNGQILTIVGFTDQAKFSVSPVLYTSLETFHLMRYGASMAGQQSTSVNAIVTKGKPSETAGLSQLSIKQFIYKLPGYNAQVMTFGFMIGFLVVITAIVIGIFIYVLTMQKMAIFGVMKAQGISSGYIARSVVAQTFILAFSGVVIGLVATVLSAMALPDAVPFQTQPVFLATIAILIVVVAILGALFSVRSIVKIDPLKAIG
;
A
#
# COMPACT_ATOMS: atom_id res chain seq x y z
N MET A 1 -18.35 -18.63 29.72
CA MET A 1 -17.59 -17.36 29.82
C MET A 1 -17.11 -17.05 31.24
N PHE A 2 -17.94 -17.22 32.28
CA PHE A 2 -17.56 -16.91 33.67
C PHE A 2 -16.24 -17.56 34.14
N LEU A 3 -16.00 -18.82 33.75
CA LEU A 3 -14.75 -19.52 34.07
C LEU A 3 -13.52 -18.87 33.45
N ALA A 4 -13.55 -18.59 32.15
CA ALA A 4 -12.43 -17.97 31.43
C ALA A 4 -12.02 -16.61 32.03
N LEU A 5 -12.99 -15.78 32.44
CA LEU A 5 -12.73 -14.47 33.04
C LEU A 5 -12.08 -14.57 34.44
N ASN A 6 -12.60 -15.45 35.30
CA ASN A 6 -12.02 -15.67 36.63
C ASN A 6 -10.60 -16.25 36.55
N GLU A 7 -10.37 -17.08 35.54
CA GLU A 7 -9.10 -17.74 35.30
C GLU A 7 -8.01 -16.78 34.81
N ILE A 8 -8.36 -15.86 33.91
CA ILE A 8 -7.47 -14.76 33.48
C ILE A 8 -7.05 -13.90 34.68
N ARG A 9 -7.98 -13.64 35.61
CA ARG A 9 -7.70 -12.86 36.82
C ARG A 9 -6.77 -13.56 37.80
N HIS A 10 -6.76 -14.90 37.84
CA HIS A 10 -5.94 -15.66 38.77
C HIS A 10 -4.49 -15.84 38.27
N SER A 11 -4.29 -16.15 36.98
CA SER A 11 -2.95 -16.40 36.41
C SER A 11 -2.43 -15.24 35.55
N LYS A 12 -2.50 -14.01 36.09
CA LYS A 12 -2.27 -12.74 35.35
C LYS A 12 -1.00 -12.73 34.48
N LEU A 13 0.13 -13.19 35.01
CA LEU A 13 1.42 -13.14 34.29
C LEU A 13 1.44 -14.03 33.04
N ARG A 14 0.90 -15.25 33.12
CA ARG A 14 0.86 -16.18 31.98
C ARG A 14 -0.07 -15.65 30.87
N TYR A 15 -1.24 -15.15 31.25
CA TYR A 15 -2.18 -14.58 30.30
C TYR A 15 -1.70 -13.26 29.71
N ALA A 16 -1.01 -12.42 30.50
CA ALA A 16 -0.37 -11.21 30.01
C ALA A 16 0.72 -11.52 28.98
N LEU A 17 1.51 -12.60 29.15
CA LEU A 17 2.48 -13.03 28.15
C LEU A 17 1.81 -13.45 26.84
N VAL A 18 0.70 -14.19 26.89
CA VAL A 18 -0.04 -14.59 25.67
C VAL A 18 -0.60 -13.36 24.95
N ILE A 19 -1.21 -12.43 25.71
CA ILE A 19 -1.71 -11.16 25.15
C ILE A 19 -0.54 -10.36 24.57
N GLY A 20 0.59 -10.27 25.26
CA GLY A 20 1.78 -9.54 24.82
C GLY A 20 2.38 -10.09 23.54
N VAL A 21 2.52 -11.41 23.42
CA VAL A 21 3.00 -12.04 22.17
C VAL A 21 2.00 -11.84 21.04
N THR A 22 0.70 -12.01 21.30
CA THR A 22 -0.35 -11.74 20.31
C THR A 22 -0.32 -10.28 19.86
N PHE A 23 -0.15 -9.35 20.81
CA PHE A 23 0.01 -7.93 20.57
C PHE A 23 1.19 -7.64 19.64
N LEU A 24 2.38 -8.16 19.96
CA LEU A 24 3.59 -7.91 19.16
C LEU A 24 3.43 -8.41 17.73
N ILE A 25 2.86 -9.60 17.55
CA ILE A 25 2.66 -10.15 16.21
C ILE A 25 1.58 -9.36 15.47
N ALA A 26 0.45 -9.06 16.10
CA ALA A 26 -0.61 -8.26 15.49
C ALA A 26 -0.11 -6.87 15.10
N TYR A 27 0.63 -6.20 15.98
CA TYR A 27 1.27 -4.92 15.72
C TYR A 27 2.20 -5.00 14.50
N LEU A 28 3.08 -6.00 14.44
CA LEU A 28 3.99 -6.18 13.30
C LEU A 28 3.22 -6.42 12.00
N VAL A 29 2.18 -7.26 12.04
CA VAL A 29 1.32 -7.55 10.88
C VAL A 29 0.61 -6.29 10.39
N PHE A 30 -0.01 -5.52 11.29
CA PHE A 30 -0.67 -4.26 10.92
C PHE A 30 0.32 -3.23 10.39
N PHE A 31 1.50 -3.14 11.01
CA PHE A 31 2.53 -2.19 10.59
C PHE A 31 3.04 -2.54 9.18
N LEU A 32 3.33 -3.80 8.90
CA LEU A 32 3.71 -4.27 7.56
C LEU A 32 2.58 -4.08 6.54
N THR A 33 1.33 -4.27 6.96
CA THR A 33 0.17 -4.02 6.09
C THR A 33 0.08 -2.54 5.72
N GLY A 34 0.29 -1.63 6.67
CA GLY A 34 0.26 -0.19 6.42
C GLY A 34 1.42 0.30 5.55
N LEU A 35 2.63 -0.26 5.73
CA LEU A 35 3.76 0.00 4.84
C LEU A 35 3.54 -0.56 3.44
N SER A 36 3.03 -1.79 3.33
CA SER A 36 2.73 -2.43 2.05
C SER A 36 1.72 -1.61 1.25
N TYR A 37 0.64 -1.17 1.91
CA TYR A 37 -0.38 -0.33 1.30
C TYR A 37 0.16 1.05 0.94
N GLY A 38 0.89 1.71 1.85
CA GLY A 38 1.46 3.04 1.60
C GLY A 38 2.43 3.04 0.42
N LEU A 39 3.38 2.10 0.37
CA LEU A 39 4.27 1.94 -0.78
C LEU A 39 3.51 1.62 -2.07
N ALA A 40 2.55 0.69 -2.03
CA ALA A 40 1.74 0.37 -3.21
C ALA A 40 0.98 1.62 -3.72
N GLN A 41 0.53 2.48 -2.82
CA GLN A 41 -0.12 3.74 -3.17
C GLN A 41 0.85 4.71 -3.85
N GLU A 42 2.12 4.77 -3.44
CA GLU A 42 3.12 5.62 -4.11
C GLU A 42 3.44 5.22 -5.56
N TYR A 43 3.16 3.99 -5.96
CA TYR A 43 3.27 3.58 -7.36
C TYR A 43 2.15 4.16 -8.24
N GLN A 44 0.94 4.28 -7.68
CA GLN A 44 -0.29 4.50 -8.45
C GLN A 44 -1.00 5.84 -8.16
N MET A 45 -0.56 6.62 -7.19
CA MET A 45 -1.25 7.85 -6.74
C MET A 45 -1.65 8.78 -7.87
N ALA A 46 -0.74 9.08 -8.80
CA ALA A 46 -1.04 9.92 -9.94
C ALA A 46 -2.01 9.27 -10.95
N ILE A 47 -1.97 7.94 -11.08
CA ILE A 47 -2.83 7.15 -11.97
C ILE A 47 -4.28 7.15 -11.45
N ASP A 48 -4.47 6.99 -10.14
CA ASP A 48 -5.80 6.92 -9.50
C ASP A 48 -6.62 8.19 -9.77
N LYS A 49 -5.96 9.35 -9.88
CA LYS A 49 -6.59 10.64 -10.16
C LYS A 49 -7.21 10.73 -11.55
N TRP A 50 -6.70 9.97 -12.52
CA TRP A 50 -7.19 10.03 -13.89
C TRP A 50 -8.64 9.55 -14.00
N GLN A 51 -9.08 8.71 -13.06
CA GLN A 51 -10.38 8.01 -13.11
C GLN A 51 -10.60 7.34 -14.48
N ALA A 52 -9.51 6.84 -15.06
CA ALA A 52 -9.48 6.20 -16.36
C ALA A 52 -9.85 4.72 -16.27
N THR A 53 -10.31 4.16 -17.39
CA THR A 53 -10.62 2.72 -17.48
C THR A 53 -9.49 1.95 -18.12
N ASP A 54 -8.89 2.52 -19.17
CA ASP A 54 -7.89 1.86 -20.00
C ASP A 54 -6.75 2.81 -20.36
N ILE A 55 -5.57 2.23 -20.55
CA ILE A 55 -4.38 2.86 -21.11
C ILE A 55 -3.94 2.07 -22.34
N LEU A 56 -3.58 2.79 -23.38
CA LEU A 56 -3.10 2.27 -24.65
C LEU A 56 -1.61 2.59 -24.76
N LEU A 57 -0.82 1.55 -24.97
CA LEU A 57 0.63 1.62 -25.18
C LEU A 57 0.96 1.12 -26.60
N SER A 58 2.17 1.36 -27.09
CA SER A 58 2.64 0.67 -28.29
C SER A 58 2.67 -0.84 -28.05
N ASP A 59 2.19 -1.61 -29.02
CA ASP A 59 2.28 -3.08 -29.02
C ASP A 59 3.73 -3.60 -28.92
N LYS A 60 4.71 -2.80 -29.36
CA LYS A 60 6.16 -3.09 -29.26
C LYS A 60 6.75 -2.81 -27.88
N ALA A 61 6.01 -2.16 -26.98
CA ALA A 61 6.54 -1.70 -25.70
C ALA A 61 6.61 -2.79 -24.63
N ASN A 62 6.12 -4.01 -24.93
CA ASN A 62 5.97 -5.09 -23.95
C ASN A 62 5.25 -4.59 -22.67
N ASP A 63 4.18 -3.82 -22.87
CA ASP A 63 3.35 -3.21 -21.81
C ASP A 63 4.07 -2.23 -20.87
N SER A 64 5.27 -1.79 -21.21
CA SER A 64 6.03 -0.83 -20.41
C SER A 64 5.76 0.61 -20.87
N LEU A 65 5.27 1.46 -19.96
CA LEU A 65 5.04 2.88 -20.24
C LEU A 65 6.32 3.59 -20.70
N SER A 66 7.44 3.33 -20.03
CA SER A 66 8.72 4.00 -20.32
C SER A 66 9.33 3.59 -21.66
N MET A 67 9.00 2.39 -22.16
CA MET A 67 9.44 1.87 -23.46
C MET A 67 8.46 2.17 -24.59
N SER A 68 7.23 2.55 -24.26
CA SER A 68 6.22 2.91 -25.24
C SER A 68 6.51 4.27 -25.87
N GLN A 69 6.50 4.32 -27.20
CA GLN A 69 6.65 5.54 -27.98
C GLN A 69 5.58 5.57 -29.07
N LEU A 70 4.76 6.61 -29.06
CA LEU A 70 3.63 6.79 -29.93
C LEU A 70 3.70 8.19 -30.56
N ASP A 71 3.30 8.29 -31.84
CA ASP A 71 3.02 9.59 -32.46
C ASP A 71 1.70 10.13 -31.85
N PRO A 72 1.66 11.37 -31.32
CA PRO A 72 0.44 11.97 -30.79
C PRO A 72 -0.77 11.91 -31.74
N LYS A 73 -0.55 11.90 -33.06
CA LYS A 73 -1.62 11.80 -34.07
C LYS A 73 -2.41 10.49 -34.00
N ILE A 74 -1.88 9.46 -33.36
CA ILE A 74 -2.63 8.22 -33.13
C ILE A 74 -3.82 8.44 -32.18
N LEU A 75 -3.81 9.54 -31.40
CA LEU A 75 -4.96 9.96 -30.61
C LEU A 75 -6.20 10.14 -31.49
N ASP A 76 -6.07 10.66 -32.71
CA ASP A 76 -7.21 10.93 -33.61
C ASP A 76 -7.88 9.65 -34.11
N GLN A 77 -7.12 8.55 -34.20
CA GLN A 77 -7.60 7.24 -34.63
C GLN A 77 -8.35 6.50 -33.51
N VAL A 78 -7.95 6.71 -32.25
CA VAL A 78 -8.58 6.04 -31.12
C VAL A 78 -9.96 6.65 -30.82
N LYS A 79 -10.98 5.80 -30.76
CA LYS A 79 -12.34 6.19 -30.37
C LYS A 79 -12.64 5.79 -28.93
N ALA A 80 -12.92 6.78 -28.08
CA ALA A 80 -13.34 6.63 -26.69
C ALA A 80 -14.20 7.83 -26.25
N LYS A 81 -14.89 7.72 -25.11
CA LYS A 81 -15.74 8.80 -24.58
C LYS A 81 -14.90 10.04 -24.23
N GLU A 82 -13.81 9.83 -23.50
CA GLU A 82 -12.77 10.83 -23.27
C GLU A 82 -11.42 10.15 -23.51
N LYS A 83 -10.48 10.88 -24.11
CA LYS A 83 -9.13 10.41 -24.40
C LYS A 83 -8.12 11.51 -24.09
N ALA A 84 -6.94 11.11 -23.64
CA ALA A 84 -5.86 12.02 -23.31
C ALA A 84 -4.51 11.40 -23.63
N VAL A 85 -3.54 12.23 -24.01
CA VAL A 85 -2.15 11.80 -24.22
C VAL A 85 -1.34 11.98 -22.95
N LEU A 86 -0.40 11.06 -22.74
CA LEU A 86 0.55 11.13 -21.64
C LEU A 86 1.96 10.91 -22.17
N ALA A 87 2.83 11.89 -21.97
CA ALA A 87 4.26 11.72 -22.06
C ALA A 87 4.81 11.51 -20.65
N GLN A 88 5.69 10.52 -20.46
CA GLN A 88 6.25 10.15 -19.18
C GLN A 88 7.76 9.92 -19.29
N SER A 89 8.51 10.50 -18.36
CA SER A 89 9.94 10.22 -18.22
C SER A 89 10.36 10.35 -16.75
N PRO A 90 11.19 9.44 -16.23
CA PRO A 90 11.94 9.73 -15.02
C PRO A 90 12.92 10.87 -15.27
N GLY A 91 13.30 11.59 -14.20
CA GLY A 91 14.37 12.57 -14.27
C GLY A 91 14.83 13.01 -12.88
N ILE A 92 15.83 13.89 -12.86
CA ILE A 92 16.42 14.43 -11.64
C ILE A 92 16.37 15.95 -11.74
N ILE A 93 15.81 16.58 -10.70
CA ILE A 93 15.84 18.03 -10.54
C ILE A 93 16.89 18.41 -9.50
N ILE A 94 17.54 19.55 -9.71
CA ILE A 94 18.54 20.14 -8.82
C ILE A 94 18.01 21.52 -8.42
N ASP A 95 18.04 21.86 -7.14
CA ASP A 95 17.68 23.21 -6.70
C ASP A 95 18.63 24.24 -7.32
N SER A 96 18.10 25.32 -7.92
CA SER A 96 18.95 26.34 -8.53
C SER A 96 19.81 27.10 -7.51
N LYS A 97 19.40 27.08 -6.23
CA LYS A 97 20.09 27.75 -5.12
C LYS A 97 21.13 26.85 -4.45
N ASP A 98 21.03 25.52 -4.62
CA ASP A 98 21.91 24.54 -4.00
C ASP A 98 22.10 23.31 -4.92
N ASP A 99 23.25 23.25 -5.58
CA ASP A 99 23.56 22.17 -6.53
C ASP A 99 23.73 20.78 -5.87
N GLN A 100 23.78 20.69 -4.54
CA GLN A 100 23.79 19.42 -3.79
C GLN A 100 22.39 18.89 -3.50
N LYS A 101 21.36 19.75 -3.54
CA LYS A 101 19.97 19.37 -3.30
C LYS A 101 19.35 18.83 -4.58
N LYS A 102 19.26 17.49 -4.68
CA LYS A 102 18.81 16.76 -5.87
C LYS A 102 17.66 15.83 -5.53
N GLU A 103 16.61 15.85 -6.34
CA GLU A 103 15.46 14.97 -6.16
C GLU A 103 15.12 14.18 -7.41
N ASN A 104 14.79 12.90 -7.20
CA ASN A 104 14.23 12.05 -8.25
C ASN A 104 12.76 12.40 -8.46
N VAL A 105 12.37 12.61 -9.71
CA VAL A 105 11.01 12.98 -10.09
C VAL A 105 10.53 12.16 -11.28
N SER A 106 9.21 12.07 -11.45
CA SER A 106 8.59 11.59 -12.67
C SER A 106 7.93 12.76 -13.39
N PHE A 107 8.38 13.08 -14.60
CA PHE A 107 7.77 14.10 -15.42
C PHE A 107 6.57 13.54 -16.17
N PHE A 108 5.42 14.20 -16.04
CA PHE A 108 4.23 13.94 -16.81
C PHE A 108 3.97 15.13 -17.75
N GLY A 109 4.24 14.94 -19.03
CA GLY A 109 3.83 15.86 -20.09
C GLY A 109 2.39 15.58 -20.48
N ILE A 110 1.52 16.56 -20.31
CA ILE A 110 0.08 16.44 -20.58
C ILE A 110 -0.42 17.64 -21.38
N ASP A 111 -1.61 17.48 -21.97
CA ASP A 111 -2.41 18.60 -22.47
C ASP A 111 -3.33 19.10 -21.35
N PRO A 112 -3.24 20.38 -20.93
CA PRO A 112 -4.05 20.93 -19.85
C PRO A 112 -5.56 20.99 -20.17
N GLY A 113 -5.94 20.91 -21.46
CA GLY A 113 -7.32 20.81 -21.90
C GLY A 113 -7.94 19.42 -21.71
N GLN A 114 -7.13 18.40 -21.42
CA GLN A 114 -7.57 17.02 -21.28
C GLN A 114 -7.74 16.61 -19.81
N PHE A 115 -8.36 15.45 -19.57
CA PHE A 115 -8.76 15.03 -18.21
C PHE A 115 -7.59 14.58 -17.31
N LEU A 116 -6.37 14.44 -17.84
CA LEU A 116 -5.18 14.09 -17.06
C LEU A 116 -4.62 15.27 -16.25
N ARG A 117 -5.21 16.47 -16.39
CA ARG A 117 -4.82 17.65 -15.61
C ARG A 117 -4.93 17.37 -14.10
N PRO A 118 -3.91 17.70 -13.30
CA PRO A 118 -4.00 17.57 -11.86
C PRO A 118 -4.95 18.61 -11.26
N ASN A 119 -5.49 18.33 -10.07
CA ASN A 119 -6.07 19.38 -9.23
C ASN A 119 -4.96 20.24 -8.64
N ILE A 120 -5.18 21.55 -8.59
CA ILE A 120 -4.23 22.51 -7.99
C ILE A 120 -4.66 22.78 -6.56
N VAL A 121 -3.78 22.51 -5.60
CA VAL A 121 -4.00 22.83 -4.18
C VAL A 121 -3.39 24.17 -3.79
N GLU A 122 -2.36 24.60 -4.52
CA GLU A 122 -1.69 25.89 -4.32
C GLU A 122 -1.09 26.40 -5.63
N GLY A 123 -1.08 27.73 -5.82
CA GLY A 123 -0.55 28.34 -7.04
C GLY A 123 -1.50 28.23 -8.24
N LYS A 124 -0.93 27.96 -9.42
CA LYS A 124 -1.66 27.94 -10.70
C LYS A 124 -1.21 26.78 -11.59
N MET A 125 -2.02 26.49 -12.61
CA MET A 125 -1.64 25.56 -13.69
C MET A 125 -0.50 26.18 -14.52
N PHE A 126 0.38 25.36 -15.09
CA PHE A 126 1.39 25.81 -16.04
C PHE A 126 0.74 26.49 -17.26
N GLN A 127 1.31 27.61 -17.70
CA GLN A 127 0.83 28.38 -18.85
C GLN A 127 1.94 28.61 -19.86
N GLU A 128 3.16 28.88 -19.37
CA GLU A 128 4.33 29.14 -20.20
C GLU A 128 5.22 27.91 -20.31
N THR A 129 6.06 27.89 -21.34
CA THR A 129 7.06 26.84 -21.53
C THR A 129 8.12 26.93 -20.44
N GLY A 130 8.35 25.82 -19.70
CA GLY A 130 9.22 25.78 -18.53
C GLY A 130 8.48 25.82 -17.18
N ASP A 131 7.18 26.10 -17.19
CA ASP A 131 6.34 26.00 -15.99
C ASP A 131 6.07 24.55 -15.62
N VAL A 132 6.11 24.26 -14.32
CA VAL A 132 5.75 22.95 -13.77
C VAL A 132 4.82 23.06 -12.56
N VAL A 133 3.94 22.07 -12.45
CA VAL A 133 3.14 21.83 -11.24
C VAL A 133 3.71 20.62 -10.52
N ALA A 134 4.14 20.82 -9.30
CA ALA A 134 4.83 19.81 -8.50
C ALA A 134 3.88 19.06 -7.55
N ASP A 135 4.16 17.80 -7.25
CA ASP A 135 3.54 17.13 -6.11
C ASP A 135 3.88 17.86 -4.79
N LYS A 136 2.90 18.00 -3.91
CA LYS A 136 3.00 18.72 -2.63
C LYS A 136 4.10 18.15 -1.73
N SER A 137 4.48 16.88 -1.88
CA SER A 137 5.61 16.34 -1.12
C SER A 137 6.95 17.00 -1.46
N LEU A 138 7.10 17.65 -2.61
CA LEU A 138 8.27 18.49 -2.91
C LEU A 138 8.38 19.70 -1.99
N GLU A 139 7.25 20.27 -1.59
CA GLU A 139 7.24 21.32 -0.59
C GLU A 139 7.42 20.76 0.81
N THR A 140 6.57 19.81 1.24
CA THR A 140 6.52 19.40 2.65
C THR A 140 7.75 18.61 3.11
N ARG A 141 8.36 17.81 2.22
CA ARG A 141 9.49 16.93 2.56
C ARG A 141 10.84 17.48 2.11
N TYR A 142 10.86 18.25 1.02
CA TYR A 142 12.10 18.74 0.41
C TYR A 142 12.23 20.26 0.44
N GLY A 143 11.24 20.99 0.96
CA GLY A 143 11.32 22.42 1.21
C GLY A 143 11.37 23.29 -0.06
N TYR A 144 10.88 22.80 -1.19
CA TYR A 144 10.65 23.65 -2.36
C TYR A 144 9.44 24.55 -2.14
N ALA A 145 9.48 25.78 -2.66
CA ALA A 145 8.39 26.75 -2.55
C ALA A 145 7.86 27.17 -3.92
N LEU A 146 6.69 27.82 -3.91
CA LEU A 146 6.12 28.43 -5.10
C LEU A 146 7.08 29.49 -5.68
N GLY A 147 7.31 29.44 -6.99
CA GLY A 147 8.23 30.32 -7.69
C GLY A 147 9.69 29.86 -7.67
N ASP A 148 10.02 28.76 -6.99
CA ASP A 148 11.37 28.21 -7.04
C ASP A 148 11.74 27.72 -8.43
N LYS A 149 13.03 27.90 -8.75
CA LYS A 149 13.63 27.45 -10.01
C LYS A 149 14.41 26.17 -9.78
N VAL A 150 14.17 25.17 -10.59
CA VAL A 150 14.89 23.89 -10.55
C VAL A 150 15.57 23.61 -11.88
N LYS A 151 16.80 23.12 -11.84
CA LYS A 151 17.58 22.73 -13.02
C LYS A 151 17.40 21.25 -13.27
N LEU A 152 17.20 20.85 -14.52
CA LEU A 152 17.29 19.45 -14.92
C LEU A 152 18.74 18.99 -14.90
N ALA A 153 19.00 17.85 -14.24
CA ALA A 153 20.36 17.30 -14.18
C ALA A 153 20.89 16.85 -15.56
N THR A 154 20.01 16.51 -16.50
CA THR A 154 20.36 15.96 -17.83
C THR A 154 20.91 17.00 -18.79
N ASN A 155 20.32 18.20 -18.81
CA ASN A 155 20.65 19.23 -19.80
C ASN A 155 20.73 20.66 -19.21
N GLY A 156 20.59 20.82 -17.90
CA GLY A 156 20.67 22.12 -17.22
C GLY A 156 19.48 23.04 -17.45
N GLN A 157 18.43 22.60 -18.16
CA GLN A 157 17.26 23.40 -18.44
C GLN A 157 16.58 23.82 -17.13
N ILE A 158 16.21 25.09 -17.03
CA ILE A 158 15.57 25.66 -15.84
C ILE A 158 14.05 25.53 -15.99
N LEU A 159 13.40 25.04 -14.94
CA LEU A 159 11.96 24.97 -14.78
C LEU A 159 11.53 25.81 -13.59
N THR A 160 10.31 26.35 -13.62
CA THR A 160 9.74 27.15 -12.52
C THR A 160 8.54 26.43 -11.91
N ILE A 161 8.54 26.25 -10.60
CA ILE A 161 7.40 25.67 -9.87
C ILE A 161 6.32 26.73 -9.74
N VAL A 162 5.23 26.60 -10.51
CA VAL A 162 4.13 27.60 -10.53
C VAL A 162 2.88 27.13 -9.79
N GLY A 163 2.87 25.89 -9.32
CA GLY A 163 1.79 25.35 -8.50
C GLY A 163 2.13 24.01 -7.88
N PHE A 164 1.29 23.60 -6.93
CA PHE A 164 1.34 22.30 -6.30
C PHE A 164 0.03 21.53 -6.47
N THR A 165 0.14 20.21 -6.60
CA THR A 165 -0.96 19.24 -6.54
C THR A 165 -0.71 18.26 -5.40
N ASP A 166 -1.75 17.74 -4.77
CA ASP A 166 -1.60 16.67 -3.77
C ASP A 166 -1.44 15.30 -4.44
N GLN A 167 -1.17 14.24 -3.66
CA GLN A 167 -1.31 12.83 -4.07
C GLN A 167 -0.84 12.50 -5.50
N ALA A 168 0.32 12.98 -5.90
CA ALA A 168 0.86 12.80 -7.24
C ALA A 168 2.24 12.15 -7.15
N LYS A 169 2.25 10.83 -6.92
CA LYS A 169 3.44 10.00 -7.08
C LYS A 169 3.22 8.95 -8.15
N PHE A 170 4.29 8.61 -8.86
CA PHE A 170 4.31 7.55 -9.85
C PHE A 170 5.62 6.79 -9.71
N SER A 171 5.53 5.47 -9.54
CA SER A 171 6.69 4.62 -9.26
C SER A 171 7.56 5.14 -8.11
N VAL A 172 6.93 5.56 -6.99
CA VAL A 172 7.59 6.04 -5.76
C VAL A 172 8.19 7.46 -5.85
N SER A 173 8.29 8.04 -7.05
CA SER A 173 8.78 9.42 -7.23
C SER A 173 7.64 10.44 -7.27
N PRO A 174 7.82 11.64 -6.69
CA PRO A 174 6.89 12.76 -6.89
C PRO A 174 6.79 13.12 -8.37
N VAL A 175 5.57 13.45 -8.82
CA VAL A 175 5.30 13.83 -10.21
C VAL A 175 5.46 15.34 -10.38
N LEU A 176 6.13 15.73 -11.46
CA LEU A 176 6.10 17.09 -12.01
C LEU A 176 5.27 17.08 -13.28
N TYR A 177 4.12 17.73 -13.24
CA TYR A 177 3.28 17.94 -14.40
C TYR A 177 3.76 19.13 -15.20
N THR A 178 3.77 18.99 -16.53
CA THR A 178 4.18 20.04 -17.44
C THR A 178 3.44 19.95 -18.77
N SER A 179 3.59 20.97 -19.63
CA SER A 179 3.11 20.93 -21.01
C SER A 179 3.92 19.94 -21.85
N LEU A 180 3.31 19.41 -22.92
CA LEU A 180 4.03 18.55 -23.88
C LEU A 180 5.25 19.26 -24.51
N GLU A 181 5.14 20.57 -24.75
CA GLU A 181 6.23 21.39 -25.26
C GLU A 181 7.42 21.45 -24.28
N THR A 182 7.14 21.74 -23.01
CA THR A 182 8.19 21.72 -21.97
C THR A 182 8.77 20.32 -21.83
N PHE A 183 7.94 19.28 -21.83
CA PHE A 183 8.40 17.89 -21.80
C PHE A 183 9.37 17.55 -22.93
N HIS A 184 9.10 18.03 -24.14
CA HIS A 184 10.00 17.88 -25.28
C HIS A 184 11.36 18.55 -25.04
N LEU A 185 11.35 19.80 -24.55
CA LEU A 185 12.58 20.53 -24.21
C LEU A 185 13.39 19.83 -23.13
N MET A 186 12.73 19.26 -22.11
CA MET A 186 13.41 18.51 -21.05
C MET A 186 14.08 17.24 -21.58
N ARG A 187 13.42 16.53 -22.49
CA ARG A 187 13.91 15.24 -23.01
C ARG A 187 14.99 15.38 -24.07
N TYR A 188 14.87 16.34 -24.98
CA TYR A 188 15.74 16.48 -26.15
C TYR A 188 16.63 17.73 -26.13
N GLY A 189 16.43 18.63 -25.16
CA GLY A 189 17.14 19.90 -25.08
C GLY A 189 16.63 20.96 -26.06
N ALA A 190 17.09 22.20 -25.86
CA ALA A 190 16.67 23.35 -26.66
C ALA A 190 17.09 23.28 -28.13
N SER A 191 18.14 22.51 -28.46
CA SER A 191 18.62 22.32 -29.84
C SER A 191 17.61 21.58 -30.74
N MET A 192 16.67 20.86 -30.15
CA MET A 192 15.63 20.10 -30.85
C MET A 192 14.24 20.77 -30.75
N ALA A 193 14.13 21.97 -30.16
CA ALA A 193 12.88 22.69 -29.87
C ALA A 193 11.98 23.01 -31.08
N GLY A 194 12.42 22.72 -32.31
CA GLY A 194 11.68 22.97 -33.56
C GLY A 194 11.26 21.73 -34.35
N GLN A 195 11.56 20.50 -33.88
CA GLN A 195 11.06 19.27 -34.54
C GLN A 195 9.69 18.85 -33.98
N GLN A 196 8.76 18.56 -34.89
CA GLN A 196 7.33 18.82 -34.70
C GLN A 196 6.48 17.65 -34.15
N SER A 197 7.08 16.67 -33.47
CA SER A 197 6.27 15.68 -32.73
C SER A 197 7.02 15.13 -31.55
N THR A 198 6.64 15.61 -30.37
CA THR A 198 6.95 14.96 -29.10
C THR A 198 6.27 13.60 -29.10
N SER A 199 7.05 12.53 -29.21
CA SER A 199 6.52 11.18 -28.99
C SER A 199 5.92 11.11 -27.58
N VAL A 200 4.71 10.60 -27.47
CA VAL A 200 4.03 10.37 -26.20
C VAL A 200 4.18 8.89 -25.81
N ASN A 201 4.03 8.59 -24.54
CA ASN A 201 4.18 7.22 -24.04
C ASN A 201 2.85 6.46 -24.07
N ALA A 202 1.72 7.14 -23.89
CA ALA A 202 0.43 6.48 -23.82
C ALA A 202 -0.73 7.36 -24.27
N ILE A 203 -1.83 6.69 -24.60
CA ILE A 203 -3.17 7.29 -24.64
C ILE A 203 -3.98 6.71 -23.48
N VAL A 204 -4.48 7.58 -22.61
CA VAL A 204 -5.35 7.21 -21.49
C VAL A 204 -6.79 7.49 -21.87
N THR A 205 -7.70 6.59 -21.55
CA THR A 205 -9.11 6.71 -21.94
C THR A 205 -10.06 6.49 -20.78
N LYS A 206 -11.18 7.22 -20.79
CA LYS A 206 -12.36 6.89 -19.97
C LYS A 206 -13.39 6.21 -20.85
N GLY A 207 -13.83 5.05 -20.41
CA GLY A 207 -14.66 4.17 -21.21
C GLY A 207 -13.81 3.31 -22.15
N LYS A 208 -14.35 2.15 -22.52
CA LYS A 208 -13.62 1.17 -23.31
C LYS A 208 -13.26 1.75 -24.69
N PRO A 209 -11.97 1.83 -25.06
CA PRO A 209 -11.57 2.32 -26.37
C PRO A 209 -11.92 1.33 -27.48
N SER A 210 -12.02 1.84 -28.69
CA SER A 210 -12.14 1.11 -29.95
C SER A 210 -11.17 1.67 -30.98
N GLU A 211 -10.94 0.93 -32.07
CA GLU A 211 -9.96 1.29 -33.11
C GLU A 211 -8.52 1.37 -32.56
N THR A 212 -8.11 0.36 -31.80
CA THR A 212 -6.80 0.28 -31.12
C THR A 212 -5.77 -0.55 -31.90
N ALA A 213 -5.84 -0.55 -33.23
CA ALA A 213 -4.92 -1.34 -34.06
C ALA A 213 -3.46 -0.85 -33.86
N GLY A 214 -2.53 -1.78 -33.64
CA GLY A 214 -1.11 -1.47 -33.34
C GLY A 214 -0.86 -0.94 -31.92
N LEU A 215 -1.86 -1.02 -31.03
CA LEU A 215 -1.75 -0.63 -29.63
C LEU A 215 -2.03 -1.82 -28.71
N SER A 216 -1.26 -1.91 -27.62
CA SER A 216 -1.59 -2.79 -26.50
C SER A 216 -2.58 -2.08 -25.59
N GLN A 217 -3.79 -2.63 -25.46
CA GLN A 217 -4.81 -2.13 -24.55
C GLN A 217 -4.70 -2.84 -23.19
N LEU A 218 -4.54 -2.05 -22.14
CA LEU A 218 -4.53 -2.52 -20.75
C LEU A 218 -5.58 -1.78 -19.94
N SER A 219 -6.33 -2.50 -19.12
CA SER A 219 -7.08 -1.84 -18.05
C SER A 219 -6.11 -1.15 -17.08
N ILE A 220 -6.52 -0.05 -16.45
CA ILE A 220 -5.67 0.65 -15.47
C ILE A 220 -5.16 -0.28 -14.36
N LYS A 221 -5.98 -1.24 -13.92
CA LYS A 221 -5.56 -2.25 -12.92
C LYS A 221 -4.42 -3.15 -13.44
N GLN A 222 -4.53 -3.63 -14.68
CA GLN A 222 -3.46 -4.45 -15.29
C GLN A 222 -2.20 -3.63 -15.52
N PHE A 223 -2.35 -2.36 -15.91
CA PHE A 223 -1.24 -1.45 -16.09
C PHE A 223 -0.47 -1.25 -14.77
N ILE A 224 -1.17 -0.92 -13.68
CA ILE A 224 -0.57 -0.78 -12.34
C ILE A 224 0.14 -2.07 -11.93
N TYR A 225 -0.51 -3.23 -12.13
CA TYR A 225 0.08 -4.53 -11.82
C TYR A 225 1.36 -4.83 -12.60
N LYS A 226 1.48 -4.31 -13.84
CA LYS A 226 2.65 -4.45 -14.70
C LYS A 226 3.73 -3.38 -14.46
N LEU A 227 3.50 -2.40 -13.58
CA LEU A 227 4.55 -1.43 -13.24
C LEU A 227 5.77 -2.15 -12.65
N PRO A 228 6.99 -1.82 -13.09
CA PRO A 228 8.21 -2.45 -12.60
C PRO A 228 8.30 -2.38 -11.06
N GLY A 229 8.43 -3.54 -10.42
CA GLY A 229 8.56 -3.64 -8.95
C GLY A 229 7.24 -3.69 -8.18
N TYR A 230 6.12 -3.16 -8.71
CA TYR A 230 4.84 -3.10 -7.98
C TYR A 230 4.38 -4.49 -7.53
N ASN A 231 4.22 -5.42 -8.48
CA ASN A 231 3.72 -6.76 -8.17
C ASN A 231 4.70 -7.53 -7.27
N ALA A 232 6.01 -7.43 -7.53
CA ALA A 232 7.02 -8.09 -6.71
C ALA A 232 6.96 -7.61 -5.25
N GLN A 233 6.77 -6.30 -5.04
CA GLN A 233 6.60 -5.71 -3.72
C GLN A 233 5.32 -6.21 -3.03
N VAL A 234 4.17 -6.10 -3.70
CA VAL A 234 2.87 -6.53 -3.13
C VAL A 234 2.91 -8.01 -2.75
N MET A 235 3.47 -8.87 -3.62
CA MET A 235 3.62 -10.30 -3.34
C MET A 235 4.54 -10.56 -2.17
N THR A 236 5.70 -9.88 -2.08
CA THR A 236 6.66 -10.07 -1.00
C THR A 236 6.06 -9.70 0.36
N PHE A 237 5.45 -8.52 0.46
CA PHE A 237 4.75 -8.12 1.69
C PHE A 237 3.57 -9.05 2.01
N GLY A 238 2.82 -9.48 0.98
CA GLY A 238 1.74 -10.46 1.14
C GLY A 238 2.21 -11.78 1.73
N PHE A 239 3.34 -12.32 1.25
CA PHE A 239 3.96 -13.51 1.83
C PHE A 239 4.42 -13.28 3.27
N MET A 240 5.11 -12.17 3.57
CA MET A 240 5.54 -11.85 4.93
C MET A 240 4.36 -11.77 5.90
N ILE A 241 3.29 -11.07 5.52
CA ILE A 241 2.06 -10.96 6.31
C ILE A 241 1.41 -12.33 6.49
N GLY A 242 1.31 -13.13 5.41
CA GLY A 242 0.77 -14.49 5.46
C GLY A 242 1.54 -15.40 6.40
N PHE A 243 2.88 -15.37 6.34
CA PHE A 243 3.73 -16.12 7.26
C PHE A 243 3.54 -15.70 8.72
N LEU A 244 3.46 -14.40 8.99
CA LEU A 244 3.22 -13.90 10.35
C LEU A 244 1.84 -14.34 10.89
N VAL A 245 0.81 -14.35 10.05
CA VAL A 245 -0.51 -14.87 10.43
C VAL A 245 -0.45 -16.37 10.77
N VAL A 246 0.27 -17.17 9.97
CA VAL A 246 0.48 -18.61 10.27
C VAL A 246 1.28 -18.81 11.56
N ILE A 247 2.35 -18.06 11.76
CA ILE A 247 3.15 -18.09 12.99
C ILE A 247 2.27 -17.73 14.20
N THR A 248 1.38 -16.74 14.06
CA THR A 248 0.42 -16.37 15.10
C THR A 248 -0.45 -17.56 15.51
N ALA A 249 -0.97 -18.31 14.52
CA ALA A 249 -1.76 -19.52 14.75
C ALA A 249 -1.01 -20.55 15.60
N ILE A 250 0.23 -20.84 15.20
CA ILE A 250 1.07 -21.86 15.83
C ILE A 250 1.42 -21.44 17.25
N VAL A 251 1.88 -20.21 17.43
CA VAL A 251 2.28 -19.67 18.72
C VAL A 251 1.10 -19.68 19.69
N ILE A 252 -0.06 -19.17 19.28
CA ILE A 252 -1.27 -19.21 20.12
C ILE A 252 -1.68 -20.65 20.39
N GLY A 253 -1.64 -21.53 19.40
CA GLY A 253 -1.94 -22.95 19.56
C GLY A 253 -1.07 -23.62 20.62
N ILE A 254 0.25 -23.38 20.60
CA ILE A 254 1.22 -23.89 21.58
C ILE A 254 0.93 -23.32 22.96
N PHE A 255 0.69 -22.01 23.08
CA PHE A 255 0.39 -21.40 24.37
C PHE A 255 -0.90 -21.96 24.98
N ILE A 256 -1.95 -22.08 24.18
CA ILE A 256 -3.21 -22.66 24.65
C ILE A 256 -3.04 -24.14 24.99
N TYR A 257 -2.22 -24.89 24.25
CA TYR A 257 -1.87 -26.27 24.57
C TYR A 257 -1.16 -26.39 25.92
N VAL A 258 -0.12 -25.58 26.14
CA VAL A 258 0.61 -25.57 27.42
C VAL A 258 -0.31 -25.17 28.58
N LEU A 259 -1.13 -24.12 28.41
CA LEU A 259 -2.11 -23.70 29.42
C LEU A 259 -3.16 -24.78 29.71
N THR A 260 -3.56 -25.52 28.68
CA THR A 260 -4.52 -26.62 28.81
C THR A 260 -3.91 -27.79 29.58
N MET A 261 -2.68 -28.19 29.26
CA MET A 261 -1.96 -29.28 29.93
C MET A 261 -1.68 -28.97 31.40
N GLN A 262 -1.27 -27.74 31.71
CA GLN A 262 -1.05 -27.28 33.09
C GLN A 262 -2.32 -27.33 33.95
N LYS A 263 -3.51 -27.44 33.33
CA LYS A 263 -4.81 -27.43 34.00
C LYS A 263 -5.56 -28.75 33.88
N MET A 264 -4.86 -29.80 33.43
CA MET A 264 -5.45 -31.13 33.27
C MET A 264 -6.12 -31.64 34.54
N ALA A 265 -5.48 -31.46 35.71
CA ALA A 265 -6.04 -31.85 37.00
C ALA A 265 -7.35 -31.11 37.33
N ILE A 266 -7.39 -29.79 37.09
CA ILE A 266 -8.58 -28.96 37.32
C ILE A 266 -9.73 -29.41 36.41
N PHE A 267 -9.44 -29.66 35.13
CA PHE A 267 -10.44 -30.19 34.19
C PHE A 267 -10.88 -31.62 34.55
N GLY A 268 -10.00 -32.44 35.12
CA GLY A 268 -10.31 -33.76 35.65
C GLY A 268 -11.35 -33.70 36.77
N VAL A 269 -11.11 -32.84 37.77
CA VAL A 269 -12.07 -32.60 38.87
C VAL A 269 -13.41 -32.08 38.35
N MET A 270 -13.39 -31.12 37.43
CA MET A 270 -14.60 -30.60 36.81
C MET A 270 -15.42 -31.69 36.09
N LYS A 271 -14.75 -32.59 35.34
CA LYS A 271 -15.40 -33.73 34.71
C LYS A 271 -15.96 -34.72 35.73
N ALA A 272 -15.23 -34.98 36.82
CA ALA A 272 -15.70 -35.84 37.91
C ALA A 272 -16.94 -35.27 38.61
N GLN A 273 -17.08 -33.94 38.65
CA GLN A 273 -18.26 -33.22 39.14
C GLN A 273 -19.43 -33.17 38.13
N GLY A 274 -19.30 -33.83 36.97
CA GLY A 274 -20.37 -33.92 35.96
C GLY A 274 -20.35 -32.82 34.88
N ILE A 275 -19.33 -31.96 34.83
CA ILE A 275 -19.22 -30.94 33.78
C ILE A 275 -18.84 -31.59 32.45
N SER A 276 -19.64 -31.33 31.41
CA SER A 276 -19.39 -31.91 30.08
C SER A 276 -18.10 -31.43 29.43
N SER A 277 -17.41 -32.34 28.72
CA SER A 277 -16.22 -32.00 27.92
C SER A 277 -16.48 -30.88 26.89
N GLY A 278 -17.70 -30.81 26.35
CA GLY A 278 -18.10 -29.75 25.42
C GLY A 278 -18.16 -28.36 26.07
N TYR A 279 -18.59 -28.28 27.33
CA TYR A 279 -18.57 -27.02 28.07
C TYR A 279 -17.14 -26.54 28.34
N ILE A 280 -16.23 -27.44 28.72
CA ILE A 280 -14.80 -27.14 28.93
C ILE A 280 -14.16 -26.67 27.61
N ALA A 281 -14.43 -27.38 26.51
CA ALA A 281 -13.96 -27.02 25.17
C ALA A 281 -14.40 -25.60 24.75
N ARG A 282 -15.69 -25.28 24.91
CA ARG A 282 -16.22 -23.92 24.63
C ARG A 282 -15.60 -22.86 25.52
N SER A 283 -15.29 -23.19 26.77
CA SER A 283 -14.61 -22.27 27.69
C SER A 283 -13.21 -21.92 27.20
N VAL A 284 -12.44 -22.92 26.74
CA VAL A 284 -11.10 -22.70 26.19
C VAL A 284 -11.14 -21.90 24.90
N VAL A 285 -12.07 -22.19 23.99
CA VAL A 285 -12.26 -21.38 22.77
C VAL A 285 -12.62 -19.93 23.10
N ALA A 286 -13.54 -19.72 24.05
CA ALA A 286 -13.91 -18.37 24.50
C ALA A 286 -12.73 -17.62 25.14
N GLN A 287 -11.89 -18.32 25.90
CA GLN A 287 -10.67 -17.75 26.46
C GLN A 287 -9.69 -17.36 25.36
N THR A 288 -9.45 -18.23 24.38
CA THR A 288 -8.59 -17.91 23.23
C THR A 288 -9.10 -16.69 22.49
N PHE A 289 -10.41 -16.59 22.24
CA PHE A 289 -11.01 -15.42 21.62
C PHE A 289 -10.70 -14.14 22.40
N ILE A 290 -10.90 -14.12 23.72
CA ILE A 290 -10.64 -12.95 24.56
C ILE A 290 -9.15 -12.54 24.47
N LEU A 291 -8.23 -13.51 24.55
CA LEU A 291 -6.79 -13.24 24.49
C LEU A 291 -6.38 -12.71 23.11
N ALA A 292 -6.85 -13.38 22.05
CA ALA A 292 -6.57 -13.00 20.66
C ALA A 292 -7.13 -11.60 20.35
N PHE A 293 -8.40 -11.37 20.68
CA PHE A 293 -9.09 -10.10 20.48
C PHE A 293 -8.38 -8.97 21.24
N SER A 294 -8.03 -9.18 22.51
CA SER A 294 -7.32 -8.17 23.30
C SER A 294 -5.97 -7.82 22.70
N GLY A 295 -5.16 -8.83 22.34
CA GLY A 295 -3.86 -8.61 21.70
C GLY A 295 -3.97 -7.88 20.37
N VAL A 296 -4.96 -8.25 19.54
CA VAL A 296 -5.23 -7.62 18.25
C VAL A 296 -5.67 -6.16 18.42
N VAL A 297 -6.58 -5.87 19.34
CA VAL A 297 -7.03 -4.48 19.60
C VAL A 297 -5.88 -3.62 20.11
N ILE A 298 -5.08 -4.11 21.06
CA ILE A 298 -3.90 -3.38 21.55
C ILE A 298 -2.89 -3.16 20.42
N GLY A 299 -2.68 -4.17 19.57
CA GLY A 299 -1.79 -4.09 18.42
C GLY A 299 -2.24 -3.04 17.42
N LEU A 300 -3.53 -3.02 17.08
CA LEU A 300 -4.12 -2.04 16.18
C LEU A 300 -3.99 -0.61 16.73
N VAL A 301 -4.32 -0.41 18.01
CA VAL A 301 -4.18 0.90 18.68
C VAL A 301 -2.72 1.35 18.64
N ALA A 302 -1.78 0.47 18.98
CA ALA A 302 -0.36 0.79 18.90
C ALA A 302 0.07 1.15 17.47
N THR A 303 -0.38 0.44 16.45
CA THR A 303 -0.07 0.77 15.05
C THR A 303 -0.59 2.15 14.66
N VAL A 304 -1.82 2.49 15.04
CA VAL A 304 -2.40 3.82 14.76
C VAL A 304 -1.64 4.93 15.50
N LEU A 305 -1.28 4.71 16.76
CA LEU A 305 -0.48 5.66 17.54
C LEU A 305 0.93 5.83 16.95
N SER A 306 1.57 4.73 16.53
CA SER A 306 2.86 4.78 15.86
C SER A 306 2.78 5.56 14.55
N ALA A 307 1.70 5.40 13.78
CA ALA A 307 1.51 6.14 12.52
C ALA A 307 1.54 7.66 12.71
N MET A 308 1.05 8.18 13.83
CA MET A 308 1.06 9.62 14.14
C MET A 308 2.46 10.16 14.45
N ALA A 309 3.40 9.30 14.83
CA ALA A 309 4.77 9.67 15.15
C ALA A 309 5.75 9.42 13.99
N LEU A 310 5.28 8.83 12.88
CA LEU A 310 6.13 8.55 11.72
C LEU A 310 6.43 9.85 10.94
N PRO A 311 7.68 10.03 10.47
CA PRO A 311 8.00 11.07 9.51
C PRO A 311 7.27 10.87 8.18
N ASP A 312 6.97 11.96 7.46
CA ASP A 312 6.35 11.94 6.13
C ASP A 312 7.15 11.15 5.07
N ALA A 313 8.44 10.91 5.33
CA ALA A 313 9.30 10.10 4.47
C ALA A 313 8.98 8.60 4.55
N VAL A 314 8.33 8.13 5.62
CA VAL A 314 7.94 6.72 5.76
C VAL A 314 6.63 6.51 5.01
N PRO A 315 6.60 5.64 3.99
CA PRO A 315 5.43 5.41 3.14
C PRO A 315 4.41 4.51 3.85
N PHE A 316 3.84 5.04 4.94
CA PHE A 316 2.88 4.35 5.77
C PHE A 316 1.49 4.94 5.55
N GLN A 317 0.54 4.12 5.13
CA GLN A 317 -0.86 4.53 5.01
C GLN A 317 -1.76 3.47 5.59
N THR A 318 -2.79 3.91 6.31
CA THR A 318 -3.78 2.99 6.88
C THR A 318 -4.99 2.90 5.96
N GLN A 319 -5.38 1.67 5.62
CA GLN A 319 -6.63 1.40 4.95
C GLN A 319 -7.54 0.60 5.90
N PRO A 320 -8.59 1.20 6.50
CA PRO A 320 -9.38 0.57 7.56
C PRO A 320 -9.97 -0.79 7.17
N VAL A 321 -10.40 -0.95 5.91
CA VAL A 321 -10.95 -2.22 5.41
C VAL A 321 -9.90 -3.34 5.42
N PHE A 322 -8.67 -3.04 5.02
CA PHE A 322 -7.57 -4.02 5.01
C PHE A 322 -7.17 -4.39 6.44
N LEU A 323 -7.03 -3.39 7.33
CA LEU A 323 -6.72 -3.63 8.74
C LEU A 323 -7.80 -4.48 9.43
N ALA A 324 -9.08 -4.18 9.19
CA ALA A 324 -10.20 -4.96 9.72
C ALA A 324 -10.19 -6.41 9.22
N THR A 325 -9.92 -6.61 7.93
CA THR A 325 -9.82 -7.95 7.32
C THR A 325 -8.71 -8.78 7.98
N ILE A 326 -7.53 -8.18 8.17
CA ILE A 326 -6.39 -8.81 8.82
C ILE A 326 -6.66 -9.06 10.31
N ALA A 327 -7.32 -8.14 11.01
CA ALA A 327 -7.72 -8.33 12.41
C ALA A 327 -8.64 -9.55 12.58
N ILE A 328 -9.66 -9.66 11.73
CA ILE A 328 -10.58 -10.81 11.72
C ILE A 328 -9.81 -12.09 11.42
N LEU A 329 -8.93 -12.07 10.42
CA LEU A 329 -8.12 -13.21 10.02
C LEU A 329 -7.25 -13.72 11.19
N ILE A 330 -6.56 -12.83 11.90
CA ILE A 330 -5.73 -13.19 13.06
C ILE A 330 -6.58 -13.87 14.14
N VAL A 331 -7.75 -13.31 14.47
CA VAL A 331 -8.65 -13.89 15.51
C VAL A 331 -9.18 -15.26 15.08
N VAL A 332 -9.62 -15.41 13.83
CA VAL A 332 -10.10 -16.69 13.29
C VAL A 332 -9.00 -17.74 13.36
N VAL A 333 -7.81 -17.39 12.91
CA VAL A 333 -6.64 -18.28 12.88
C VAL A 333 -6.18 -18.64 14.30
N ALA A 334 -6.25 -17.71 15.26
CA ALA A 334 -6.00 -17.97 16.66
C ALA A 334 -6.97 -19.00 17.26
N ILE A 335 -8.27 -18.87 16.94
CA ILE A 335 -9.29 -19.84 17.36
C ILE A 335 -9.01 -21.22 16.74
N LEU A 336 -8.69 -21.28 15.45
CA LEU A 336 -8.33 -22.52 14.77
C LEU A 336 -7.11 -23.19 15.43
N GLY A 337 -6.09 -22.41 15.81
CA GLY A 337 -4.94 -22.89 16.57
C GLY A 337 -5.34 -23.47 17.94
N ALA A 338 -6.30 -22.87 18.63
CA ALA A 338 -6.79 -23.39 19.90
C ALA A 338 -7.63 -24.66 19.78
N LEU A 339 -8.38 -24.84 18.67
CA LEU A 339 -9.14 -26.08 18.44
C LEU A 339 -8.22 -27.32 18.40
N PHE A 340 -6.98 -27.17 17.92
CA PHE A 340 -5.97 -28.23 18.01
C PHE A 340 -5.70 -28.64 19.47
N SER A 341 -5.55 -27.66 20.37
CA SER A 341 -5.38 -27.91 21.81
C SER A 341 -6.61 -28.56 22.45
N VAL A 342 -7.81 -28.16 22.06
CA VAL A 342 -9.07 -28.69 22.64
C VAL A 342 -9.20 -30.21 22.49
N ARG A 343 -8.63 -30.81 21.44
CA ARG A 343 -8.60 -32.29 21.30
C ARG A 343 -7.92 -32.99 22.47
N SER A 344 -6.91 -32.37 23.08
CA SER A 344 -6.23 -32.92 24.25
C SER A 344 -7.15 -32.98 25.47
N ILE A 345 -8.06 -32.00 25.63
CA ILE A 345 -9.03 -31.89 26.74
C ILE A 345 -10.07 -33.00 26.69
N VAL A 346 -10.61 -33.26 25.50
CA VAL A 346 -11.67 -34.25 25.31
C VAL A 346 -11.19 -35.65 25.73
N LYS A 347 -9.91 -35.95 25.48
CA LYS A 347 -9.28 -37.24 25.81
C LYS A 347 -8.79 -37.39 27.25
N ILE A 348 -8.92 -36.37 28.10
CA ILE A 348 -8.53 -36.46 29.52
C ILE A 348 -9.45 -37.46 30.25
N ASP A 349 -8.86 -38.52 30.79
CA ASP A 349 -9.46 -39.47 31.73
C ASP A 349 -9.43 -38.86 33.15
N PRO A 350 -10.58 -38.62 33.81
CA PRO A 350 -10.64 -38.03 35.14
C PRO A 350 -9.86 -38.81 36.20
N LEU A 351 -9.83 -40.15 36.11
CA LEU A 351 -9.16 -41.00 37.09
C LEU A 351 -7.64 -40.82 37.00
N LYS A 352 -7.08 -40.76 35.78
CA LYS A 352 -5.65 -40.52 35.56
C LYS A 352 -5.22 -39.08 35.83
N ALA A 353 -6.14 -38.12 35.73
CA ALA A 353 -5.85 -36.70 35.86
C ALA A 353 -5.82 -36.22 37.32
N ILE A 354 -6.53 -36.91 38.21
CA ILE A 354 -6.66 -36.55 39.64
C ILE A 354 -5.63 -37.33 40.50
N GLY A 355 -5.21 -38.51 40.05
CA GLY A 355 -4.30 -39.40 40.77
C GLY A 355 -4.91 -40.79 40.94
#